data_AF-A9Q6W5-F1
#
_entry.id   AF-A9Q6W5-F1
#
_cell.length_a   1.000
_cell.length_b   1.000
_cell.length_c   1.000
_cell.angle_alpha   90.00
_cell.angle_beta   90.00
_cell.angle_gamma   90.00
#
_symmetry.space_group_name_H-M   'P 1'
#
loop_
_entity.id
_entity.type
_entity.pdbx_description
1 polymer ?
#
loop_
_entity_poly.entity_id
_entity_poly.type
_entity_poly.pdbx_seq_one_letter_code
_entity_poly.pdbx_strand_id
1 'polypeptide(L)'
;AMVINASSTGKILGGWDLDVGKGRVQGYRYKYMPVFSNMIKPDEEMAAYIQKVRAPYEKKLSEPLAVTESLLYRRDNFNGTFDQLLVQALMEEMDAEAAFSPGFRWGYAKLPGETITLEDVMGQTAITYPQVTINEYTGETIKMIMEDV
;
A
#
# COMPACT_ATOMS: atom_id res chain seq x y z
N ALA A 1 20.02 22.20 4.86
CA ALA A 1 19.67 20.84 5.35
C ALA A 1 19.49 19.93 4.15
N MET A 2 19.88 18.65 4.25
CA MET A 2 19.57 17.66 3.21
C MET A 2 18.38 16.83 3.69
N VAL A 3 17.41 16.62 2.81
CA VAL A 3 16.22 15.81 3.06
C VAL A 3 16.20 14.67 2.06
N ILE A 4 16.12 13.45 2.56
CA ILE A 4 16.11 12.22 1.77
C ILE A 4 14.83 11.45 2.09
N ASN A 5 14.16 10.93 1.06
CA ASN A 5 13.02 10.04 1.20
C ASN A 5 13.30 8.73 0.46
N ALA A 6 13.35 7.61 1.18
CA ALA A 6 13.74 6.31 0.65
C ALA A 6 12.57 5.48 0.09
N SER A 7 11.53 6.14 -0.44
CA SER A 7 10.35 5.48 -1.03
C SER A 7 9.46 4.77 0.00
N SER A 8 8.55 3.92 -0.50
CA SER A 8 7.68 3.05 0.30
C SER A 8 7.85 1.60 -0.14
N THR A 9 7.34 0.65 0.65
CA THR A 9 7.20 -0.77 0.23
C THR A 9 8.54 -1.48 -0.04
N GLY A 10 9.67 -0.93 0.42
CA GLY A 10 10.99 -1.53 0.16
C GLY A 10 11.42 -1.47 -1.31
N LYS A 11 10.80 -0.61 -2.14
CA LYS A 11 11.12 -0.50 -3.57
C LYS A 11 12.51 0.07 -3.84
N ILE A 12 13.04 0.87 -2.91
CA ILE A 12 14.32 1.58 -3.05
C ILE A 12 15.11 1.42 -1.76
N LEU A 13 16.39 1.09 -1.89
CA LEU A 13 17.38 1.25 -0.82
C LEU A 13 18.16 2.54 -1.04
N GLY A 14 18.17 3.43 -0.04
CA GLY A 14 18.96 4.65 -0.05
C GLY A 14 20.38 4.41 0.46
N GLY A 15 21.39 4.55 -0.41
CA GLY A 15 22.80 4.49 -0.03
C GLY A 15 23.37 5.88 0.18
N TRP A 16 23.97 6.14 1.33
CA TRP A 16 24.58 7.43 1.66
C TRP A 16 26.01 7.25 2.12
N ASP A 17 26.94 7.71 1.30
CA ASP A 17 28.35 7.79 1.65
C ASP A 17 28.66 9.20 2.17
N LEU A 18 29.25 9.28 3.36
CA LEU A 18 29.58 10.53 4.05
C LEU A 18 31.09 10.68 4.21
N ASP A 19 31.61 11.83 3.80
CA ASP A 19 32.97 12.26 4.13
C ASP A 19 32.93 13.17 5.36
N VAL A 20 33.45 12.67 6.49
CA VAL A 20 33.42 13.35 7.79
C VAL A 20 34.84 13.65 8.24
N GLY A 21 35.14 14.94 8.42
CA GLY A 21 36.46 15.41 8.84
C GLY A 21 36.40 16.68 9.66
N LYS A 22 37.31 16.83 10.63
CA LYS A 22 37.39 18.01 11.53
C LYS A 22 36.05 18.35 12.20
N GLY A 23 35.28 17.33 12.59
CA GLY A 23 34.00 17.49 13.29
C GLY A 23 32.84 17.97 12.41
N ARG A 24 32.98 17.97 11.06
CA ARG A 24 31.89 18.31 10.14
C ARG A 24 31.86 17.41 8.91
N VAL A 25 30.70 17.31 8.27
CA VAL A 25 30.56 16.70 6.94
C VAL A 25 31.24 17.62 5.93
N GLN A 26 32.26 17.10 5.22
CA GLN A 26 32.97 17.84 4.18
C GLN A 26 32.39 17.55 2.80
N GLY A 27 31.75 16.39 2.63
CA GLY A 27 31.11 15.99 1.37
C GLY A 27 30.20 14.78 1.56
N TYR A 28 29.39 14.50 0.54
CA TYR A 28 28.54 13.32 0.54
C TYR A 28 28.25 12.82 -0.89
N ARG A 29 27.89 11.54 -0.99
CA ARG A 29 27.33 10.92 -2.17
C ARG A 29 26.08 10.16 -1.77
N TYR A 30 25.00 10.35 -2.52
CA TYR A 30 23.75 9.65 -2.28
C TYR A 30 23.30 8.90 -3.54
N LYS A 31 22.79 7.68 -3.38
CA LYS A 31 22.28 6.84 -4.47
C LYS A 31 20.98 6.16 -4.08
N TYR A 32 19.99 6.25 -4.96
CA TYR A 32 18.83 5.36 -4.95
C TYR A 32 19.19 4.05 -5.64
N MET A 33 19.00 2.93 -4.94
CA MET A 33 19.23 1.59 -5.45
C MET A 33 17.88 0.87 -5.56
N PRO A 34 17.32 0.71 -6.77
CA PRO A 34 16.08 -0.02 -6.96
C PRO A 34 16.21 -1.47 -6.52
N VAL A 35 15.22 -1.97 -5.79
CA VAL A 35 15.16 -3.35 -5.33
C VAL A 35 14.30 -4.14 -6.31
N PHE A 36 14.96 -4.85 -7.24
CA PHE A 36 14.33 -5.82 -8.13
C PHE A 36 14.59 -7.23 -7.58
N SER A 37 13.60 -7.81 -6.88
CA SER A 37 13.75 -9.09 -6.17
C SER A 37 14.15 -10.25 -7.10
N ASN A 38 13.73 -10.22 -8.37
CA ASN A 38 14.10 -11.19 -9.39
C ASN A 38 15.56 -11.06 -9.88
N MET A 39 16.29 -10.02 -9.47
CA MET A 39 17.68 -9.77 -9.85
C MET A 39 18.67 -9.90 -8.67
N ILE A 40 18.18 -10.24 -7.47
CA ILE A 40 18.97 -10.29 -6.24
C ILE A 40 18.81 -11.68 -5.62
N LYS A 41 19.92 -12.30 -5.20
CA LYS A 41 19.84 -13.58 -4.45
C LYS A 41 19.12 -13.31 -3.13
N PRO A 42 18.04 -14.04 -2.79
CA PRO A 42 17.39 -13.90 -1.50
C PRO A 42 18.32 -14.33 -0.38
N ASP A 43 18.23 -13.64 0.75
CA ASP A 43 18.87 -14.08 1.98
C ASP A 43 18.16 -15.33 2.51
N GLU A 44 18.93 -16.40 2.74
CA GLU A 44 18.37 -17.73 3.04
C GLU A 44 17.74 -17.78 4.43
N GLU A 45 18.33 -17.10 5.41
CA GLU A 45 17.81 -17.03 6.78
C GLU A 45 16.49 -16.25 6.83
N MET A 46 16.44 -15.10 6.17
CA MET A 46 15.24 -14.27 6.09
C MET A 46 14.12 -14.97 5.31
N ALA A 47 14.43 -15.64 4.20
CA ALA A 47 13.45 -16.41 3.44
C ALA A 47 12.83 -17.52 4.29
N ALA A 48 13.65 -18.27 5.04
CA ALA A 48 13.18 -19.31 5.95
C ALA A 48 12.31 -18.73 7.07
N TYR A 49 12.69 -17.59 7.64
CA TYR A 49 11.91 -16.90 8.66
C TYR A 49 10.53 -16.46 8.15
N ILE A 50 10.48 -15.81 6.98
CA ILE A 50 9.23 -15.38 6.35
C ILE A 50 8.31 -16.58 6.11
N GLN A 51 8.84 -17.68 5.56
CA GLN A 51 8.05 -18.90 5.33
C GLN A 51 7.50 -19.45 6.65
N LYS A 52 8.31 -19.51 7.70
CA LYS A 52 7.88 -19.98 9.02
C LYS A 52 6.75 -19.13 9.61
N VAL A 53 6.85 -17.81 9.54
CA VAL A 53 5.83 -16.89 10.08
C VAL A 53 4.54 -16.96 9.28
N ARG A 54 4.64 -17.15 7.95
CA ARG A 54 3.48 -17.19 7.06
C ARG A 54 2.78 -18.54 7.00
N ALA A 55 3.48 -19.64 7.30
CA ALA A 55 2.96 -21.00 7.18
C ALA A 55 1.56 -21.23 7.81
N PRO A 56 1.23 -20.70 9.01
CA PRO A 56 -0.10 -20.86 9.58
C PRO A 56 -1.22 -20.15 8.81
N TYR A 57 -0.88 -19.14 8.00
CA TYR A 57 -1.82 -18.27 7.31
C TYR A 57 -1.82 -18.45 5.79
N GLU A 58 -0.91 -19.27 5.26
CA GLU A 58 -0.67 -19.42 3.82
C GLU A 58 -1.98 -19.63 3.05
N LYS A 59 -2.78 -20.62 3.46
CA LYS A 59 -4.07 -20.92 2.81
C LYS A 59 -5.04 -19.73 2.80
N LYS A 60 -5.06 -18.95 3.89
CA LYS A 60 -5.92 -17.77 4.02
C LYS A 60 -5.41 -16.64 3.15
N LEU A 61 -4.11 -16.34 3.21
CA LEU A 61 -3.49 -15.27 2.44
C LEU A 61 -3.55 -15.54 0.93
N SER A 62 -3.37 -16.80 0.53
CA SER A 62 -3.38 -17.23 -0.87
C SER A 62 -4.78 -17.48 -1.44
N GLU A 63 -5.85 -17.19 -0.71
CA GLU A 63 -7.23 -17.42 -1.18
C GLU A 63 -7.51 -16.56 -2.42
N PRO A 64 -7.80 -17.16 -3.58
CA PRO A 64 -8.11 -16.41 -4.80
C PRO A 64 -9.54 -15.86 -4.73
N LEU A 65 -9.69 -14.57 -4.99
CA LEU A 65 -10.99 -13.87 -4.93
C LEU A 65 -11.50 -13.50 -6.33
N ALA A 66 -10.63 -12.93 -7.17
CA ALA A 66 -10.98 -12.49 -8.52
C ALA A 66 -9.73 -12.38 -9.40
N VAL A 67 -9.90 -12.10 -10.69
CA VAL A 67 -8.82 -11.72 -11.61
C VAL A 67 -9.12 -10.31 -12.11
N THR A 68 -8.16 -9.38 -12.00
CA THR A 68 -8.38 -8.02 -12.48
C THR A 68 -8.17 -7.92 -13.99
N GLU A 69 -9.07 -7.27 -14.70
CA GLU A 69 -8.91 -6.98 -16.14
C GLU A 69 -8.12 -5.69 -16.41
N SER A 70 -7.96 -4.84 -15.38
CA SER A 70 -7.31 -3.54 -15.48
C SER A 70 -6.27 -3.32 -14.38
N LEU A 71 -5.51 -2.22 -14.49
CA LEU A 71 -4.53 -1.83 -13.47
C LEU A 71 -5.27 -1.36 -12.20
N LEU A 72 -5.01 -2.01 -11.08
CA LEU A 72 -5.44 -1.56 -9.76
C LEU A 72 -4.29 -0.82 -9.06
N TYR A 73 -4.52 0.43 -8.65
CA TYR A 73 -3.55 1.23 -7.89
C TYR A 73 -4.26 2.04 -6.80
N ARG A 74 -3.50 2.44 -5.77
CA ARG A 74 -4.01 3.14 -4.57
C ARG A 74 -3.54 4.58 -4.43
N ARG A 75 -2.26 4.86 -4.71
CA ARG A 75 -1.68 6.19 -4.53
C ARG A 75 -2.16 7.15 -5.61
N ASP A 76 -2.99 8.10 -5.21
CA ASP A 76 -3.38 9.29 -5.97
C ASP A 76 -3.77 10.42 -4.99
N ASN A 77 -4.07 11.62 -5.52
CA ASN A 77 -4.61 12.71 -4.70
C ASN A 77 -6.14 12.69 -4.64
N PHE A 78 -6.82 12.21 -5.68
CA PHE A 78 -8.27 12.21 -5.78
C PHE A 78 -8.86 10.81 -5.86
N ASN A 79 -8.28 9.91 -6.68
CA ASN A 79 -8.84 8.57 -6.84
C ASN A 79 -7.83 7.50 -7.27
N GLY A 80 -7.92 6.32 -6.64
CA GLY A 80 -7.22 5.11 -7.03
C GLY A 80 -8.20 4.03 -7.52
N THR A 81 -7.87 3.28 -8.56
CA THR A 81 -8.75 2.22 -9.08
C THR A 81 -8.97 1.08 -8.09
N PHE A 82 -8.05 0.85 -7.15
CA PHE A 82 -8.27 -0.09 -6.06
C PHE A 82 -9.28 0.47 -5.05
N ASP A 83 -9.20 1.76 -4.70
CA ASP A 83 -10.20 2.41 -3.84
C ASP A 83 -11.58 2.37 -4.47
N GLN A 84 -11.67 2.61 -5.78
CA GLN A 84 -12.92 2.49 -6.52
C GLN A 84 -13.56 1.11 -6.37
N LEU A 85 -12.75 0.04 -6.48
CA LEU A 85 -13.22 -1.33 -6.28
C LEU A 85 -13.73 -1.54 -4.84
N LEU A 86 -13.01 -1.05 -3.83
CA LEU A 86 -13.41 -1.19 -2.43
C LEU A 86 -14.71 -0.45 -2.14
N VAL A 87 -14.85 0.82 -2.57
CA VAL A 87 -16.07 1.59 -2.32
C VAL A 87 -17.26 1.02 -3.07
N GLN A 88 -17.07 0.46 -4.28
CA GLN A 88 -18.13 -0.25 -4.99
C GLN A 88 -18.61 -1.47 -4.22
N ALA A 89 -17.69 -2.31 -3.72
CA ALA A 89 -18.05 -3.46 -2.90
C ALA A 89 -18.77 -3.03 -1.60
N LEU A 90 -18.31 -1.95 -0.96
CA LEU A 90 -18.98 -1.43 0.25
C LEU A 90 -20.39 -0.91 -0.05
N MET A 91 -20.59 -0.18 -1.15
CA MET A 91 -21.92 0.31 -1.54
C MET A 91 -22.87 -0.86 -1.85
N GLU A 92 -22.40 -1.90 -2.53
CA GLU A 92 -23.19 -3.08 -2.87
C GLU A 92 -23.56 -3.91 -1.62
N GLU A 93 -22.59 -4.19 -0.74
CA GLU A 93 -22.79 -5.04 0.44
C GLU A 93 -23.56 -4.34 1.57
N MET A 94 -23.42 -3.00 1.68
CA MET A 94 -24.03 -2.22 2.76
C MET A 94 -25.31 -1.49 2.33
N ASP A 95 -25.76 -1.65 1.08
CA ASP A 95 -26.90 -0.92 0.51
C ASP A 95 -26.80 0.60 0.72
N ALA A 96 -25.68 1.18 0.30
CA ALA A 96 -25.37 2.59 0.49
C ALA A 96 -25.25 3.36 -0.84
N GLU A 97 -25.76 4.59 -0.88
CA GLU A 97 -25.71 5.45 -2.07
C GLU A 97 -24.31 6.05 -2.32
N ALA A 98 -23.48 6.11 -1.28
CA ALA A 98 -22.11 6.61 -1.34
C ALA A 98 -21.24 5.91 -0.29
N ALA A 99 -19.95 5.77 -0.58
CA ALA A 99 -18.95 5.25 0.36
C ALA A 99 -17.66 6.07 0.31
N PHE A 100 -17.00 6.16 1.46
CA PHE A 100 -15.72 6.87 1.62
C PHE A 100 -14.62 5.87 1.94
N SER A 101 -13.52 5.93 1.18
CA SER A 101 -12.31 5.18 1.48
C SER A 101 -11.21 6.12 1.99
N PRO A 102 -10.45 5.75 3.03
CA PRO A 102 -9.31 6.55 3.47
C PRO A 102 -8.22 6.61 2.40
N GLY A 103 -7.73 7.83 2.11
CA GLY A 103 -6.64 8.12 1.16
C GLY A 103 -5.24 7.67 1.64
N PHE A 104 -5.11 6.42 2.05
CA PHE A 104 -3.86 5.84 2.52
C PHE A 104 -2.79 5.84 1.41
N ARG A 105 -1.54 6.11 1.80
CA ARG A 105 -0.38 6.11 0.89
C ARG A 105 0.40 4.80 0.83
N TRP A 106 -0.01 3.79 1.61
CA TRP A 106 0.49 2.42 1.51
C TRP A 106 -0.47 1.57 0.65
N GLY A 107 -0.03 0.39 0.26
CA GLY A 107 -0.71 -0.48 -0.68
C GLY A 107 0.10 -0.75 -1.94
N TYR A 108 -0.26 -1.81 -2.65
CA TYR A 108 0.43 -2.28 -3.86
C TYR A 108 -0.47 -2.14 -5.09
N ALA A 109 0.15 -2.22 -6.26
CA ALA A 109 -0.59 -2.25 -7.52
C ALA A 109 -0.79 -3.69 -7.98
N LYS A 110 -1.89 -3.96 -8.69
CA LYS A 110 -2.14 -5.23 -9.38
C LYS A 110 -2.24 -4.98 -10.88
N LEU A 111 -1.49 -5.76 -11.66
CA LEU A 111 -1.48 -5.66 -13.11
C LEU A 111 -2.70 -6.38 -13.71
N PRO A 112 -3.15 -5.98 -14.92
CA PRO A 112 -4.15 -6.73 -15.67
C PRO A 112 -3.77 -8.21 -15.80
N GLY A 113 -4.73 -9.09 -15.54
CA GLY A 113 -4.58 -10.54 -15.54
C GLY A 113 -4.09 -11.14 -14.23
N GLU A 114 -3.68 -10.34 -13.23
CA GLU A 114 -3.28 -10.88 -11.92
C GLU A 114 -4.49 -11.29 -11.08
N THR A 115 -4.35 -12.39 -10.35
CA THR A 115 -5.32 -12.81 -9.34
C THR A 115 -5.27 -11.88 -8.13
N ILE A 116 -6.40 -11.34 -7.73
CA ILE A 116 -6.62 -10.68 -6.46
C ILE A 116 -6.81 -11.76 -5.40
N THR A 117 -6.00 -11.73 -4.36
CA THR A 117 -6.05 -12.66 -3.23
C THR A 117 -6.58 -11.97 -1.97
N LEU A 118 -6.90 -12.75 -0.94
CA LEU A 118 -7.24 -12.17 0.36
C LEU A 118 -6.07 -11.39 0.98
N GLU A 119 -4.82 -11.80 0.72
CA GLU A 119 -3.65 -10.99 1.11
C GLU A 119 -3.65 -9.61 0.45
N ASP A 120 -4.06 -9.52 -0.82
CA ASP A 120 -4.16 -8.22 -1.49
C ASP A 120 -5.20 -7.34 -0.79
N VAL A 121 -6.39 -7.87 -0.48
CA VAL A 121 -7.44 -7.11 0.24
C VAL A 121 -6.95 -6.65 1.61
N MET A 122 -6.33 -7.56 2.38
CA MET A 122 -5.73 -7.22 3.67
C MET A 122 -4.62 -6.18 3.49
N GLY A 123 -3.80 -6.31 2.45
CA GLY A 123 -2.71 -5.39 2.12
C GLY A 123 -3.15 -4.01 1.62
N GLN A 124 -4.45 -3.79 1.37
CA GLN A 124 -5.05 -2.47 1.13
C GLN A 124 -5.84 -1.95 2.35
N THR A 125 -6.20 -2.80 3.31
CA THR A 125 -7.10 -2.49 4.44
C THR A 125 -6.54 -2.85 5.84
N ALA A 126 -5.25 -3.18 5.95
CA ALA A 126 -4.48 -3.46 7.17
C ALA A 126 -4.40 -2.29 8.17
N ILE A 127 -5.52 -1.95 8.78
CA ILE A 127 -5.61 -1.12 9.99
C ILE A 127 -6.12 -1.97 11.16
N THR A 128 -5.76 -1.61 12.38
CA THR A 128 -6.20 -2.34 13.60
C THR A 128 -7.65 -2.05 13.99
N TYR A 129 -8.28 -1.08 13.33
CA TYR A 129 -9.67 -0.67 13.48
C TYR A 129 -10.42 -0.75 12.12
N PRO A 130 -10.54 -1.93 11.50
CA PRO A 130 -11.05 -2.07 10.14
C PRO A 130 -12.58 -2.06 10.06
N GLN A 131 -13.27 -1.60 11.12
CA GLN A 131 -14.73 -1.58 11.15
C GLN A 131 -15.28 -0.61 10.11
N VAL A 132 -16.22 -1.08 9.31
CA VAL A 132 -17.02 -0.26 8.41
C VAL A 132 -18.25 0.22 9.19
N THR A 133 -18.66 1.47 8.99
CA THR A 133 -19.88 2.02 9.57
C THR A 133 -20.80 2.54 8.48
N ILE A 134 -22.11 2.40 8.70
CA ILE A 134 -23.16 3.02 7.88
C ILE A 134 -23.76 4.18 8.67
N ASN A 135 -23.88 5.34 8.02
CA ASN A 135 -24.42 6.54 8.64
C ASN A 135 -25.31 7.25 7.62
N GLU A 136 -26.40 7.85 8.10
CA GLU A 136 -27.23 8.74 7.29
C GLU A 136 -26.69 10.18 7.39
N TYR A 137 -26.40 10.78 6.23
CA TYR A 137 -25.94 12.16 6.13
C TYR A 137 -26.80 12.95 5.15
N THR A 138 -27.01 14.24 5.43
CA THR A 138 -27.56 15.16 4.43
C THR A 138 -26.52 15.45 3.36
N GLY A 139 -26.97 15.86 2.17
CA GLY A 139 -26.06 16.29 1.11
C GLY A 139 -25.16 17.47 1.51
N GLU A 140 -25.63 18.34 2.41
CA GLU A 140 -24.82 19.43 2.97
C GLU A 140 -23.66 18.89 3.82
N THR A 141 -23.91 17.89 4.67
CA THR A 141 -22.86 17.23 5.46
C THR A 141 -21.83 16.54 4.56
N ILE A 142 -22.29 15.83 3.52
CA ILE A 142 -21.38 15.20 2.54
C ILE A 142 -20.49 16.25 1.88
N LYS A 143 -21.07 17.38 1.45
CA LYS A 143 -20.29 18.49 0.87
C LYS A 143 -19.25 19.03 1.84
N MET A 144 -19.63 19.27 3.11
CA MET A 144 -18.69 19.76 4.12
C MET A 144 -17.52 18.80 4.34
N ILE A 145 -17.80 17.48 4.41
CA ILE A 145 -16.77 16.46 4.53
C ILE A 145 -15.79 16.54 3.36
N MET A 146 -16.28 16.69 2.13
CA MET A 146 -15.42 16.75 0.94
C MET A 146 -14.58 18.03 0.84
N GLU A 147 -15.02 19.15 1.43
CA GLU A 147 -14.31 20.44 1.43
C GLU A 147 -13.24 20.54 2.53
N ASP A 148 -13.34 19.72 3.58
CA ASP A 148 -12.37 19.70 4.69
C ASP A 148 -11.10 18.90 4.38
N VAL A 149 -11.11 18.10 3.31
CA VAL A 149 -10.02 17.20 2.89
C VAL A 149 -8.91 17.93 2.13
#